data_AF-A0A8R7PCV5-F1
#
_entry.id   AF-A0A8R7PCV5-F1
#
_cell.length_a   1.000
_cell.length_b   1.000
_cell.length_c   1.000
_cell.angle_alpha   90.00
_cell.angle_beta   90.00
_cell.angle_gamma   90.00
#
_symmetry.space_group_name_H-M   'P 1'
#
loop_
_entity.id
_entity.type
_entity.pdbx_description
1 polymer ?
#
loop_
_entity_poly.entity_id
_entity_poly.type
_entity_poly.pdbx_seq_one_letter_code
_entity_poly.pdbx_strand_id
1 'polypeptide(L)'
;MGCDELRFVDVACKHSNIIFPLGSGDKEGFTITCYALRITQSGGMEWDMLFFITCYELWSINPELPHELLKHPVVSMEDPNVVLYFLMSEHLEYVDKVSIVTLDISTKKLLSIHPYINGKEDLLGKDADMARRNATFLQTFLPSGLPKFLKSHQ
;
A
#
# COMPACT_ATOMS: atom_id res chain seq x y z
N MET A 1 25.13 -13.58 -14.67
CA MET A 1 23.82 -13.72 -15.34
C MET A 1 22.78 -13.44 -14.29
N GLY A 2 22.20 -12.24 -14.28
CA GLY A 2 21.05 -11.95 -13.43
C GLY A 2 19.85 -12.63 -14.06
N CYS A 3 19.31 -13.65 -13.42
CA CYS A 3 18.07 -14.24 -13.87
C CYS A 3 16.97 -13.29 -13.39
N ASP A 4 16.32 -12.59 -14.32
CA ASP A 4 15.17 -11.76 -13.98
C ASP A 4 14.09 -12.68 -13.39
N GLU A 5 13.86 -12.55 -12.08
CA GLU A 5 12.87 -13.33 -11.33
C GLU A 5 11.53 -12.59 -11.36
N LEU A 6 10.47 -13.25 -11.85
CA LEU A 6 9.14 -12.67 -11.83
C LEU A 6 8.56 -12.77 -10.43
N ARG A 7 8.24 -11.64 -9.82
CA ARG A 7 7.63 -11.57 -8.49
C ARG A 7 6.19 -11.07 -8.55
N PHE A 8 5.37 -11.57 -7.64
CA PHE A 8 3.99 -11.14 -7.43
C PHE A 8 3.79 -10.81 -5.95
N VAL A 9 3.16 -9.67 -5.66
CA VAL A 9 2.79 -9.31 -4.29
C VAL A 9 1.28 -9.28 -4.22
N ASP A 10 0.73 -10.08 -3.32
CA ASP A 10 -0.68 -10.09 -2.97
C ASP A 10 -0.88 -9.35 -1.65
N VAL A 11 -1.97 -8.61 -1.53
CA VAL A 11 -2.34 -7.98 -0.27
C VAL A 11 -3.80 -8.25 0.00
N ALA A 12 -4.03 -9.08 1.02
CA ALA A 12 -5.35 -9.48 1.44
C ALA A 12 -5.78 -8.64 2.64
N CYS A 13 -6.84 -7.84 2.46
CA CYS A 13 -7.54 -7.19 3.57
C CYS A 13 -8.55 -8.18 4.17
N LYS A 14 -8.56 -8.33 5.50
CA LYS A 14 -9.59 -9.13 6.18
C LYS A 14 -10.91 -8.37 6.19
N HIS A 15 -11.68 -8.45 5.12
CA HIS A 15 -13.01 -7.87 5.07
C HIS A 15 -13.96 -8.63 6.01
N SER A 16 -14.57 -7.97 6.99
CA SER A 16 -15.95 -8.29 7.34
C SER A 16 -16.86 -7.67 6.29
N ASN A 17 -18.03 -8.25 6.06
CA ASN A 17 -18.97 -7.85 5.01
C ASN A 17 -19.26 -6.34 5.02
N ILE A 18 -18.70 -5.58 4.08
CA ILE A 18 -18.91 -4.13 4.00
C ILE A 18 -19.60 -3.78 2.66
N ILE A 19 -20.79 -3.18 2.79
CA ILE A 19 -21.67 -2.67 1.72
C ILE A 19 -21.36 -1.18 1.40
N PHE A 20 -20.34 -0.57 2.04
CA PHE A 20 -19.99 0.85 1.86
C PHE A 20 -18.52 1.04 1.39
N PRO A 21 -18.22 1.98 0.49
CA PRO A 21 -16.85 2.26 0.03
C PRO A 21 -15.93 2.80 1.15
N LEU A 22 -16.51 3.19 2.29
CA LEU A 22 -15.81 3.45 3.55
C LEU A 22 -16.47 2.59 4.64
N GLY A 23 -15.99 1.36 4.81
CA GLY A 23 -16.44 0.51 5.89
C GLY A 23 -15.99 1.05 7.25
N SER A 24 -16.96 1.34 8.11
CA SER A 24 -16.75 1.47 9.56
C SER A 24 -16.67 0.05 10.14
N GLY A 25 -15.52 -0.61 9.96
CA GLY A 25 -15.24 -1.93 10.50
C GLY A 25 -14.03 -1.87 11.44
N ASP A 26 -14.26 -2.12 12.72
CA ASP A 26 -13.23 -2.16 13.75
C ASP A 26 -12.04 -3.05 13.35
N LYS A 27 -10.83 -2.48 13.34
CA LYS A 27 -9.53 -3.19 13.40
C LYS A 27 -9.37 -4.34 12.39
N GLU A 28 -9.73 -4.13 11.14
CA GLU A 28 -9.50 -5.11 10.08
C GLU A 28 -8.04 -5.03 9.61
N GLY A 29 -7.24 -6.01 10.04
CA GLY A 29 -5.85 -6.16 9.62
C GLY A 29 -5.70 -6.60 8.17
N PHE A 30 -4.49 -6.41 7.64
CA PHE A 30 -4.10 -6.89 6.30
C PHE A 30 -2.91 -7.84 6.39
N THR A 31 -2.75 -8.66 5.35
CA THR A 31 -1.57 -9.50 5.14
C THR A 31 -1.00 -9.22 3.76
N ILE A 32 0.29 -8.89 3.71
CA ILE A 32 1.07 -8.78 2.47
C ILE A 32 1.77 -10.11 2.24
N THR A 33 1.66 -10.70 1.06
CA THR A 33 2.30 -11.96 0.69
C THR A 33 3.11 -11.78 -0.58
N CYS A 34 4.36 -12.22 -0.58
CA CYS A 34 5.24 -12.15 -1.74
C CYS A 34 5.47 -13.55 -2.32
N TYR A 35 5.36 -13.65 -3.64
CA TYR A 35 5.57 -14.86 -4.43
C TYR A 35 6.64 -14.63 -5.49
N ALA A 36 7.35 -15.68 -5.87
CA ALA A 36 8.25 -15.72 -7.02
C ALA A 36 7.85 -16.85 -7.96
N LEU A 37 7.89 -16.59 -9.27
CA LEU A 37 7.65 -17.61 -10.27
C LEU A 37 8.90 -18.45 -10.46
N ARG A 38 8.76 -19.77 -10.32
CA ARG A 38 9.84 -20.72 -10.58
C ARG A 38 9.50 -21.62 -11.74
N ILE A 39 10.54 -21.92 -12.53
CA ILE A 39 10.48 -22.92 -13.59
C ILE A 39 10.89 -24.25 -12.97
N THR A 40 10.01 -25.24 -13.02
CA THR A 40 10.26 -26.57 -12.50
C THR A 40 11.19 -27.36 -13.43
N GLN A 41 11.77 -28.46 -12.96
CA GLN A 41 12.66 -29.30 -13.78
C GLN A 41 11.96 -29.89 -15.01
N SER A 42 10.63 -30.03 -14.97
CA SER A 42 9.81 -30.47 -16.10
C SER A 42 9.44 -29.35 -17.07
N GLY A 43 9.93 -28.13 -16.85
CA GLY A 43 9.59 -26.94 -17.66
C GLY A 43 8.22 -26.33 -17.33
N GLY A 44 7.56 -26.77 -16.25
CA GLY A 44 6.35 -26.14 -15.72
C GLY A 44 6.66 -24.84 -14.99
N MET A 45 5.62 -24.04 -14.72
CA MET A 45 5.72 -22.78 -13.98
C MET A 45 4.89 -22.86 -12.71
N GLU A 46 5.50 -22.59 -11.56
CA GLU A 46 4.85 -22.64 -10.25
C GLU A 46 5.17 -21.37 -9.45
N TRP A 47 4.22 -20.90 -8.64
CA TRP A 47 4.41 -19.76 -7.75
C TRP A 47 4.86 -20.25 -6.37
N ASP A 48 6.08 -19.90 -5.99
CA ASP A 48 6.61 -20.15 -4.66
C ASP A 48 6.34 -18.94 -3.76
N MET A 49 5.65 -19.16 -2.63
CA MET A 49 5.53 -18.15 -1.59
C MET A 49 6.90 -17.94 -0.94
N LEU A 50 7.42 -16.71 -0.99
CA LEU A 50 8.69 -16.35 -0.37
C LEU A 50 8.51 -16.03 1.12
N PHE A 51 7.57 -15.13 1.42
CA PHE A 51 7.24 -14.70 2.78
C PHE A 51 5.88 -13.99 2.81
N PHE A 52 5.36 -13.81 4.02
CA PHE A 52 4.21 -12.94 4.29
C PHE A 52 4.50 -12.02 5.49
N ILE A 53 3.77 -10.91 5.57
CA ILE A 53 3.86 -9.91 6.64
C ILE A 53 2.44 -9.56 7.07
N THR A 54 2.17 -9.67 8.37
CA THR A 54 0.88 -9.24 8.93
C THR A 54 0.94 -7.76 9.33
N CYS A 55 -0.20 -7.08 9.37
CA CYS A 55 -0.27 -5.69 9.83
C CYS A 55 0.28 -5.51 11.27
N TYR A 56 0.08 -6.48 12.16
CA TYR A 56 0.60 -6.42 13.54
C TYR A 56 2.12 -6.50 13.59
N GLU A 57 2.71 -7.38 12.77
CA GLU A 57 4.16 -7.45 12.62
C GLU A 57 4.70 -6.13 12.06
N LEU A 58 4.02 -5.58 11.05
CA LEU A 58 4.41 -4.33 10.43
C LEU A 58 4.36 -3.15 11.41
N TRP A 59 3.30 -3.02 12.21
CA TRP A 59 3.15 -1.99 13.24
C TRP A 59 4.13 -2.18 14.40
N SER A 60 4.46 -3.43 14.75
CA SER A 60 5.47 -3.70 15.77
C SER A 60 6.87 -3.26 15.34
N ILE A 61 7.18 -3.34 14.04
CA ILE A 61 8.47 -2.89 13.48
C ILE A 61 8.45 -1.38 13.24
N ASN A 62 7.29 -0.84 12.85
CA ASN A 62 7.12 0.54 12.41
C ASN A 62 5.96 1.20 13.19
N PRO A 63 6.19 1.62 14.45
CA PRO A 63 5.14 2.18 15.32
C PRO A 63 4.61 3.54 14.84
N GLU A 64 5.28 4.16 13.87
CA GLU A 64 4.89 5.41 13.23
C GLU A 64 3.81 5.23 12.16
N LEU A 65 3.58 3.98 11.71
CA LEU A 65 2.56 3.72 10.71
C LEU A 65 1.16 3.94 11.28
N PRO A 66 0.25 4.57 10.51
CA PRO A 66 -1.16 4.61 10.85
C PRO A 66 -1.69 3.21 11.16
N HIS A 67 -2.40 3.04 12.27
CA HIS A 67 -2.98 1.74 12.68
C HIS A 67 -4.32 1.45 12.00
N GLU A 68 -4.47 1.89 10.76
CA GLU A 68 -5.74 1.92 10.04
C GLU A 68 -5.66 1.26 8.66
N LEU A 69 -6.80 1.27 7.94
CA LEU A 69 -7.06 0.44 6.76
C LEU A 69 -6.09 0.75 5.62
N LEU A 70 -5.43 -0.30 5.14
CA LEU A 70 -4.67 -0.27 3.90
C LEU A 70 -5.64 -0.24 2.72
N LYS A 71 -5.50 0.77 1.87
CA LYS A 71 -6.27 0.93 0.65
C LYS A 71 -5.29 0.86 -0.53
N HIS A 72 -5.48 -0.12 -1.42
CA HIS A 72 -4.83 -0.20 -2.73
C HIS A 72 -3.28 -0.20 -2.72
N PRO A 73 -2.63 -1.33 -2.42
CA PRO A 73 -1.19 -1.46 -2.52
C PRO A 73 -0.73 -1.50 -3.98
N VAL A 74 0.41 -0.86 -4.25
CA VAL A 74 1.08 -0.80 -5.54
C VAL A 74 2.55 -1.15 -5.37
N VAL A 75 3.01 -2.18 -6.08
CA VAL A 75 4.42 -2.57 -6.09
C VAL A 75 5.19 -1.66 -7.04
N SER A 76 6.40 -1.24 -6.64
CA SER A 76 7.31 -0.52 -7.54
C SER A 76 7.70 -1.39 -8.73
N MET A 77 7.49 -0.90 -9.95
CA MET A 77 8.02 -1.55 -11.16
C MET A 77 9.50 -1.23 -11.38
N GLU A 78 10.04 -0.18 -10.74
CA GLU A 78 11.45 0.22 -10.89
C GLU A 78 12.39 -0.54 -9.96
N ASP A 79 11.90 -0.85 -8.76
CA ASP A 79 12.63 -1.64 -7.78
C ASP A 79 11.69 -2.63 -7.09
N PRO A 80 11.33 -3.72 -7.80
CA PRO A 80 10.40 -4.72 -7.30
C PRO A 80 11.02 -5.56 -6.16
N ASN A 81 12.33 -5.46 -5.95
CA ASN A 81 13.04 -6.19 -4.91
C ASN A 81 13.03 -5.45 -3.57
N VAL A 82 12.83 -4.14 -3.58
CA VAL A 82 12.99 -3.32 -2.39
C VAL A 82 11.69 -2.63 -2.00
N VAL A 83 10.86 -2.09 -2.92
CA VAL A 83 9.88 -1.07 -2.52
C VAL A 83 8.42 -1.42 -2.80
N LEU A 84 7.60 -1.47 -1.74
CA LEU A 84 6.14 -1.46 -1.81
C LEU A 84 5.61 -0.06 -1.50
N TYR A 85 4.68 0.42 -2.32
CA TYR A 85 3.90 1.64 -2.07
C TYR A 85 2.46 1.25 -1.70
N PHE A 86 1.86 1.86 -0.69
CA PHE A 86 0.43 1.65 -0.41
C PHE A 86 -0.19 2.87 0.23
N LEU A 87 -1.50 3.05 0.08
CA LEU A 87 -2.21 4.09 0.79
C LEU A 87 -2.66 3.57 2.15
N MET A 88 -2.41 4.35 3.19
CA MET A 88 -3.04 4.20 4.49
C MET A 88 -3.99 5.35 4.72
N SER A 89 -5.19 5.04 5.18
CA SER A 89 -6.21 6.01 5.57
C SER A 89 -6.14 6.20 7.08
N GLU A 90 -6.29 7.42 7.58
CA GLU A 90 -6.55 7.77 8.97
C GLU A 90 -7.93 8.44 9.03
N HIS A 91 -8.85 7.84 9.77
CA HIS A 91 -10.24 8.24 9.81
C HIS A 91 -10.40 9.53 10.60
N LEU A 92 -10.95 10.56 9.95
CA LEU A 92 -11.22 11.85 10.57
C LEU A 92 -12.70 12.23 10.42
N GLU A 93 -13.18 13.12 11.29
CA GLU A 93 -14.60 13.52 11.32
C GLU A 93 -15.15 14.08 9.99
N TYR A 94 -14.31 14.55 9.06
CA TYR A 94 -14.75 15.27 7.86
C TYR A 94 -14.16 14.72 6.57
N VAL A 95 -12.83 14.58 6.52
CA VAL A 95 -12.08 13.99 5.41
C VAL A 95 -10.91 13.25 5.98
N ASP A 96 -10.83 11.96 5.67
CA ASP A 96 -9.73 11.09 6.09
C ASP A 96 -8.39 11.65 5.61
N LYS A 97 -7.37 11.53 6.47
CA LYS A 97 -6.00 11.71 6.02
C LYS A 97 -5.59 10.45 5.26
N VAL A 98 -4.95 10.62 4.13
CA VAL A 98 -4.46 9.49 3.33
C VAL A 98 -2.99 9.72 3.06
N SER A 99 -2.19 8.72 3.38
CA SER A 99 -0.73 8.78 3.25
C SER A 99 -0.24 7.69 2.32
N ILE A 100 0.66 8.05 1.41
CA ILE A 100 1.45 7.08 0.65
C ILE A 100 2.59 6.61 1.55
N VAL A 101 2.58 5.33 1.86
CA VAL A 101 3.61 4.65 2.64
C VAL A 101 4.52 3.91 1.70
N THR A 102 5.82 4.05 1.93
CA THR A 102 6.87 3.35 1.18
C THR A 102 7.58 2.38 2.13
N LEU A 103 7.61 1.10 1.80
CA LEU A 103 8.18 0.05 2.64
C LEU A 103 9.31 -0.68 1.92
N ASP A 104 10.41 -0.92 2.62
CA ASP A 104 11.40 -1.91 2.25
C ASP A 104 10.84 -3.30 2.56
N ILE A 105 10.48 -4.07 1.54
CA ILE A 105 9.86 -5.38 1.73
C ILE A 105 10.87 -6.40 2.28
N SER A 106 12.16 -6.27 1.93
CA SER A 106 13.21 -7.19 2.36
C SER A 106 13.54 -7.05 3.84
N THR A 107 13.57 -5.82 4.35
CA THR A 107 13.84 -5.52 5.76
C THR A 107 12.58 -5.30 6.58
N LYS A 108 11.41 -5.22 5.93
CA LYS A 108 10.09 -4.89 6.50
C LYS A 108 10.05 -3.51 7.16
N LYS A 109 10.98 -2.62 6.80
CA LYS A 109 11.13 -1.29 7.40
C LYS A 109 10.47 -0.21 6.57
N LEU A 110 9.87 0.74 7.27
CA LEU A 110 9.36 1.97 6.71
C LEU A 110 10.50 2.80 6.11
N LEU A 111 10.33 3.20 4.85
CA LEU A 111 11.25 4.10 4.15
C LEU A 111 10.76 5.54 4.17
N SER A 112 9.46 5.76 3.94
CA SER A 112 8.86 7.10 4.02
C SER A 112 7.33 7.06 4.14
N ILE A 113 6.77 8.16 4.66
CA ILE A 113 5.34 8.45 4.68
C ILE A 113 5.16 9.83 4.03
N HIS A 114 4.35 9.90 2.98
CA HIS A 114 4.04 11.15 2.30
C HIS A 114 2.53 11.41 2.33
N PRO A 115 2.07 12.61 2.73
CA PRO A 115 0.65 12.92 2.69
C PRO A 115 0.16 12.95 1.24
N TYR A 116 -0.91 12.22 0.97
CA TYR A 116 -1.64 12.22 -0.31
C TYR A 116 -2.93 13.03 -0.21
N ILE A 117 -3.65 12.90 0.91
CA ILE A 117 -4.76 13.77 1.31
C ILE A 117 -4.48 14.19 2.75
N ASN A 118 -4.31 15.48 2.98
CA ASN A 118 -4.02 16.02 4.31
C ASN A 118 -5.31 16.47 5.02
N GLY A 119 -6.38 15.69 4.96
CA GLY A 119 -7.59 15.92 5.75
C GLY A 119 -8.28 17.26 5.50
N LYS A 120 -8.55 18.01 6.57
CA LYS A 120 -9.25 19.31 6.49
C LYS A 120 -8.40 20.39 5.84
N GLU A 121 -7.08 20.27 5.92
CA GLU A 121 -6.13 21.23 5.39
C GLU A 121 -6.29 21.37 3.87
N ASP A 122 -6.57 20.26 3.19
CA ASP A 122 -6.84 20.24 1.74
C ASP A 122 -8.24 20.74 1.37
N LEU A 123 -9.14 20.89 2.34
CA LEU A 123 -10.48 21.46 2.12
C LEU A 123 -10.51 22.98 2.07
N LEU A 124 -9.40 23.64 2.42
CA LEU A 124 -9.29 25.10 2.46
C LEU A 124 -8.81 25.69 1.13
N GLY A 125 -8.35 24.85 0.20
CA GLY A 125 -7.78 25.25 -1.08
C GLY A 125 -8.81 25.33 -2.23
N LYS A 126 -8.33 25.81 -3.39
CA LYS A 126 -9.12 25.82 -4.64
C LYS A 126 -9.48 24.40 -5.11
N ASP A 127 -8.71 23.41 -4.67
CA ASP A 127 -8.82 22.00 -5.07
C ASP A 127 -9.59 21.15 -4.03
N ALA A 128 -10.35 21.80 -3.14
CA ALA A 128 -11.08 21.15 -2.06
C ALA A 128 -12.13 20.12 -2.56
N ASP A 129 -12.69 20.35 -3.74
CA ASP A 129 -13.61 19.43 -4.41
C ASP A 129 -12.90 18.14 -4.86
N MET A 130 -11.68 18.25 -5.38
CA MET A 130 -10.82 17.11 -5.71
C MET A 130 -10.45 16.32 -4.45
N ALA A 131 -10.07 16.99 -3.36
CA ALA A 131 -9.75 16.34 -2.09
C ALA A 131 -10.95 15.54 -1.53
N ARG A 132 -12.16 16.14 -1.52
CA ARG A 132 -13.39 15.43 -1.12
C ARG A 132 -13.66 14.22 -2.00
N ARG A 133 -13.53 14.39 -3.32
CA ARG A 133 -13.79 13.31 -4.28
C ARG A 133 -12.81 12.16 -4.09
N ASN A 134 -11.52 12.46 -3.92
CA ASN A 134 -10.48 11.46 -3.73
C ASN A 134 -10.59 10.76 -2.38
N ALA A 135 -10.99 11.46 -1.31
CA ALA A 135 -11.22 10.83 -0.01
C ALA A 135 -12.44 9.90 -0.02
N THR A 136 -13.50 10.29 -0.73
CA THR A 136 -14.74 9.51 -0.85
C THR A 136 -14.59 8.32 -1.80
N PHE A 137 -13.89 8.54 -2.91
CA PHE A 137 -13.64 7.59 -3.97
C PHE A 137 -12.15 7.51 -4.17
N LEU A 138 -11.44 6.90 -3.21
CA LEU A 138 -10.02 6.58 -3.41
C LEU A 138 -9.92 5.76 -4.68
N GLN A 139 -9.61 6.43 -5.79
CA GLN A 139 -9.60 5.78 -7.09
C GLN A 139 -8.54 4.70 -7.01
N THR A 140 -8.92 3.51 -7.46
CA THR A 140 -8.22 2.23 -7.31
C THR A 140 -6.82 2.20 -7.90
N PHE A 141 -6.34 3.28 -8.50
CA PHE A 141 -5.07 3.31 -9.22
C PHE A 141 -4.24 4.51 -8.79
N LEU A 142 -3.28 4.27 -7.89
CA LEU A 142 -2.06 5.05 -7.95
C LEU A 142 -1.41 4.75 -9.32
N PRO A 143 -1.10 5.77 -10.14
CA PRO A 143 -0.44 5.54 -11.41
C PRO A 143 0.87 4.76 -11.19
N SER A 144 1.17 3.79 -12.06
CA SER A 144 2.43 3.03 -11.98
C SER A 144 3.69 3.91 -12.09
N GLY A 145 3.53 5.15 -12.60
CA GLY A 145 4.57 6.17 -12.64
C GLY A 145 4.69 7.04 -11.38
N LEU A 146 3.76 6.97 -10.43
CA LEU A 146 3.78 7.75 -9.18
C LEU A 146 5.09 7.59 -8.38
N PRO A 147 5.68 6.37 -8.25
CA PRO A 147 6.96 6.16 -7.57
C PRO A 147 8.09 7.09 -8.03
N LYS A 148 8.11 7.48 -9.31
CA LYS A 148 9.14 8.36 -9.89
C LYS A 148 9.17 9.73 -9.23
N PHE A 149 8.02 10.24 -8.83
CA PHE A 149 7.86 11.55 -8.22
C PHE A 149 8.11 11.55 -6.71
N LEU A 150 8.11 10.36 -6.08
CA LEU A 150 8.40 10.20 -4.66
C LEU A 150 9.91 10.17 -4.38
N LYS A 151 10.72 9.77 -5.37
CA LYS A 151 12.19 9.73 -5.26
C LYS A 151 12.86 11.11 -5.40
N SER A 152 12.15 12.12 -5.91
CA SER A 152 12.75 13.42 -6.28
C SER A 152 12.83 14.45 -5.16
N HIS A 153 12.49 14.10 -3.92
CA HIS A 153 12.47 15.02 -2.77
C HIS A 153 13.41 14.63 -1.61
N GLN A 154 14.48 13.89 -1.89
CA GLN A 154 15.61 13.70 -0.96
C GLN A 154 16.78 14.60 -1.34
#